data_AF-A0A1E3QEG7-F1
#
_entry.id   AF-A0A1E3QEG7-F1
#
_cell.length_a   1.000
_cell.length_b   1.000
_cell.length_c   1.000
_cell.angle_alpha   90.00
_cell.angle_beta   90.00
_cell.angle_gamma   90.00
#
_symmetry.space_group_name_H-M   'P 1'
#
loop_
_entity.id
_entity.type
_entity.pdbx_description
1 polymer ?
#
loop_
_entity_poly.entity_id
_entity_poly.type
_entity_poly.pdbx_seq_one_letter_code
_entity_poly.pdbx_strand_id
1 'polypeptide(L)'
;MEQGRDDFLLPDFPSIKAISGLSPKGQTHQLSSRISVMETGFNYIFHGGSFVTAAATAAASSSQCQNISLPRYVLTVSELYKVWYTGSAAFPSIVSLDEHYGDAWRSGDRQYYSVRLQIIKEVDRLAAARNISKGDAALLLDGERREKHWTLNMLSNEIRKPNQT
;
A
#
# COMPACT_ATOMS: atom_id res chain seq x y z
N MET A 1 -49.88 -17.87 7.62
CA MET A 1 -49.00 -18.45 8.66
C MET A 1 -47.82 -17.50 8.79
N GLU A 2 -47.70 -16.84 9.94
CA GLU A 2 -46.52 -16.05 10.27
C GLU A 2 -45.48 -16.96 10.92
N GLN A 3 -44.20 -16.82 10.55
CA GLN A 3 -42.98 -17.13 11.32
C GLN A 3 -41.79 -17.06 10.34
N GLY A 4 -40.64 -16.48 10.67
CA GLY A 4 -40.32 -15.64 11.84
C GLY A 4 -39.38 -14.50 11.41
N ARG A 5 -39.26 -13.47 12.25
CA ARG A 5 -38.15 -12.51 12.15
C ARG A 5 -37.14 -12.93 13.20
N ASP A 6 -35.96 -13.39 12.77
CA ASP A 6 -34.88 -13.68 13.71
C ASP A 6 -34.27 -12.36 14.18
N ASP A 7 -34.48 -12.05 15.46
CA ASP A 7 -34.00 -10.83 16.11
C ASP A 7 -32.47 -10.83 16.22
N PHE A 8 -31.80 -10.31 15.19
CA PHE A 8 -30.35 -10.15 15.17
C PHE A 8 -29.92 -9.02 16.13
N LEU A 9 -29.76 -9.39 17.40
CA LEU A 9 -29.27 -8.54 18.48
C LEU A 9 -27.93 -7.90 18.10
N LEU A 10 -27.97 -6.59 17.88
CA LEU A 10 -26.76 -5.75 17.79
C LEU A 10 -26.04 -5.77 19.14
N PRO A 11 -24.70 -5.91 19.17
CA PRO A 11 -23.94 -5.72 20.40
C PRO A 11 -24.02 -4.25 20.85
N ASP A 12 -24.26 -4.04 22.14
CA ASP A 12 -24.30 -2.71 22.76
C ASP A 12 -22.90 -2.07 22.75
N PHE A 13 -22.78 -0.89 22.15
CA PHE A 13 -21.52 -0.17 22.02
C PHE A 13 -21.37 0.86 23.14
N PRO A 14 -20.34 0.75 24.02
CA PRO A 14 -20.20 1.64 25.15
C PRO A 14 -20.00 3.10 24.73
N SER A 15 -20.89 3.98 25.17
CA SER A 15 -20.91 5.40 24.81
C SER A 15 -19.64 6.13 25.29
N ILE A 16 -18.76 6.48 24.34
CA ILE A 16 -17.55 7.27 24.63
C ILE A 16 -17.95 8.72 24.93
N LYS A 17 -17.84 9.11 26.19
CA LYS A 17 -18.10 10.48 26.64
C LYS A 17 -17.09 11.45 26.03
N ALA A 18 -17.58 12.59 25.55
CA ALA A 18 -16.74 13.64 24.96
C ALA A 18 -15.78 14.25 25.99
N ILE A 19 -14.50 14.42 25.61
CA ILE A 19 -13.50 15.13 26.40
C ILE A 19 -13.40 16.57 25.87
N SER A 20 -14.28 17.44 26.36
CA SER A 20 -14.29 18.85 25.95
C SER A 20 -13.42 19.71 26.88
N GLY A 21 -12.34 20.28 26.33
CA GLY A 21 -11.69 21.46 26.89
C GLY A 21 -10.22 21.30 27.30
N LEU A 22 -9.34 21.88 26.49
CA LEU A 22 -8.46 22.96 26.94
C LEU A 22 -8.21 23.93 25.76
N SER A 23 -7.99 25.21 26.05
CA SER A 23 -7.94 26.29 25.04
C SER A 23 -6.58 27.04 25.10
N PRO A 24 -6.03 27.55 23.97
CA PRO A 24 -4.59 27.84 23.85
C PRO A 24 -4.21 29.31 24.10
N LYS A 25 -2.93 29.56 24.44
CA LYS A 25 -2.25 30.88 24.37
C LYS A 25 -0.75 30.72 24.03
N GLY A 26 -0.18 31.69 23.29
CA GLY A 26 1.19 31.64 22.71
C GLY A 26 1.15 31.08 21.27
N GLN A 27 1.40 31.79 20.16
CA GLN A 27 2.20 33.01 19.89
C GLN A 27 3.68 32.86 20.30
N THR A 28 4.70 33.07 19.45
CA THR A 28 4.83 33.34 17.97
C THR A 28 6.32 33.09 17.58
N HIS A 29 6.90 33.26 16.37
CA HIS A 29 6.54 33.85 15.07
C HIS A 29 7.49 33.34 13.95
N GLN A 30 7.05 33.27 12.68
CA GLN A 30 7.88 33.13 11.45
C GLN A 30 8.62 31.76 11.31
N LEU A 31 9.00 31.23 10.13
CA LEU A 31 9.24 31.81 8.80
C LEU A 31 8.63 30.98 7.65
N SER A 32 8.59 31.57 6.45
CA SER A 32 8.19 30.90 5.19
C SER A 32 9.28 29.96 4.65
N SER A 33 8.89 28.79 4.14
CA SER A 33 9.59 28.08 3.06
C SER A 33 8.67 27.08 2.35
N ARG A 34 8.46 27.27 1.05
CA ARG A 34 7.71 26.33 0.19
C ARG A 34 8.60 25.15 -0.19
N ILE A 35 8.55 24.04 0.55
CA ILE A 35 9.18 22.79 0.10
C ILE A 35 8.25 22.13 -0.92
N SER A 36 8.42 22.49 -2.20
CA SER A 36 7.88 21.73 -3.31
C SER A 36 8.74 20.49 -3.47
N VAL A 37 8.24 19.33 -3.04
CA VAL A 37 8.92 18.04 -3.23
C VAL A 37 8.80 17.64 -4.70
N MET A 38 9.75 18.10 -5.50
CA MET A 38 10.07 17.55 -6.82
C MET A 38 11.09 16.41 -6.65
N GLU A 39 11.26 15.60 -7.70
CA GLU A 39 11.87 14.27 -7.58
C GLU A 39 13.39 14.23 -7.31
N THR A 40 13.83 13.07 -6.82
CA THR A 40 15.21 12.54 -6.84
C THR A 40 16.32 13.36 -6.18
N GLY A 41 16.68 12.99 -4.94
CA GLY A 41 17.95 13.36 -4.33
C GLY A 41 18.14 12.72 -2.95
N PHE A 42 19.05 11.73 -2.84
CA PHE A 42 19.49 11.24 -1.54
C PHE A 42 20.24 12.35 -0.79
N ASN A 43 19.71 12.81 0.34
CA ASN A 43 20.41 13.72 1.24
C ASN A 43 19.91 13.54 2.69
N TYR A 44 20.67 12.80 3.49
CA TYR A 44 20.47 12.72 4.94
C TYR A 44 21.42 13.71 5.61
N ILE A 45 20.88 14.74 6.27
CA ILE A 45 21.65 15.79 6.91
C ILE A 45 22.42 15.21 8.10
N PHE A 46 23.72 15.45 8.14
CA PHE A 46 24.62 14.80 9.10
C PHE A 46 24.74 15.60 10.41
N HIS A 47 24.47 14.95 11.54
CA HIS A 47 24.85 15.41 12.88
C HIS A 47 25.73 14.32 13.53
N GLY A 48 26.79 14.74 14.21
CA GLY A 48 27.97 13.89 14.44
C GLY A 48 27.77 12.75 15.43
N GLY A 49 28.04 11.51 14.99
CA GLY A 49 28.14 10.34 15.86
C GLY A 49 28.08 9.00 15.11
N SER A 50 29.21 8.30 14.98
CA SER A 50 29.37 6.95 14.41
C SER A 50 28.77 6.69 13.01
N PHE A 51 29.63 6.73 11.98
CA PHE A 51 29.29 6.33 10.61
C PHE A 51 29.12 4.80 10.43
N VAL A 52 29.53 3.98 11.41
CA VAL A 52 29.81 2.55 11.20
C VAL A 52 28.53 1.71 11.09
N THR A 53 27.46 2.09 11.77
CA THR A 53 26.26 1.25 11.90
C THR A 53 25.40 1.22 10.64
N ALA A 54 25.10 2.38 10.04
CA ALA A 54 24.12 2.47 8.94
C ALA A 54 24.54 1.69 7.68
N ALA A 55 25.82 1.77 7.30
CA ALA A 55 26.36 1.02 6.17
C ALA A 55 26.39 -0.49 6.45
N ALA A 56 26.74 -0.90 7.67
CA ALA A 56 26.73 -2.31 8.07
C ALA A 56 25.31 -2.90 8.09
N THR A 57 24.31 -2.16 8.60
CA THR A 57 22.90 -2.58 8.55
C THR A 57 22.39 -2.66 7.11
N ALA A 58 22.65 -1.66 6.26
CA ALA A 58 22.24 -1.69 4.86
C ALA A 58 22.88 -2.85 4.08
N ALA A 59 24.18 -3.12 4.33
CA ALA A 59 24.88 -4.27 3.77
C ALA A 59 24.25 -5.60 4.25
N ALA A 60 23.99 -5.75 5.56
CA ALA A 60 23.33 -6.93 6.12
C ALA A 60 21.93 -7.17 5.53
N SER A 61 21.09 -6.14 5.44
CA SER A 61 19.77 -6.23 4.80
C SER A 61 19.88 -6.62 3.32
N SER A 62 20.86 -6.07 2.58
CA SER A 62 21.10 -6.41 1.17
C SER A 62 21.74 -7.80 0.95
N SER A 63 22.35 -8.39 1.98
CA SER A 63 22.79 -9.79 2.00
C SER A 63 21.66 -10.75 2.36
N GLN A 64 20.76 -10.35 3.27
CA GLN A 64 19.62 -11.16 3.71
C GLN A 64 18.47 -11.21 2.69
N CYS A 65 18.30 -10.16 1.88
CA CYS A 65 17.26 -10.12 0.85
C CYS A 65 17.65 -10.81 -0.48
N GLN A 66 18.84 -11.39 -0.58
CA GLN A 66 19.26 -12.10 -1.80
C GLN A 66 18.38 -13.34 -2.01
N ASN A 67 17.96 -13.56 -3.25
CA ASN A 67 17.02 -14.62 -3.66
C ASN A 67 15.54 -14.42 -3.24
N ILE A 68 15.13 -13.24 -2.77
CA ILE A 68 13.70 -12.88 -2.70
C ILE A 68 13.24 -12.37 -4.08
N SER A 69 12.14 -12.91 -4.62
CA SER A 69 11.53 -12.46 -5.89
C SER A 69 10.00 -12.53 -5.84
N LEU A 70 9.31 -11.57 -6.47
CA LEU A 70 7.85 -11.51 -6.48
C LEU A 70 7.26 -12.76 -7.14
N PRO A 71 6.24 -13.40 -6.51
CA PRO A 71 5.67 -14.65 -6.99
C PRO A 71 5.05 -14.53 -8.38
N ARG A 72 5.58 -15.33 -9.32
CA ARG A 72 5.20 -15.29 -10.74
C ARG A 72 3.85 -15.94 -11.06
N TYR A 73 3.34 -16.76 -10.14
CA TYR A 73 2.04 -17.43 -10.25
C TYR A 73 0.83 -16.53 -10.00
N VAL A 74 1.02 -15.27 -9.59
CA VAL A 74 -0.06 -14.32 -9.30
C VAL A 74 -0.64 -13.78 -10.61
N LEU A 75 -1.81 -14.31 -11.01
CA LEU A 75 -2.46 -14.02 -12.30
C LEU A 75 -3.71 -13.12 -12.18
N THR A 76 -4.37 -13.08 -11.03
CA THR A 76 -5.55 -12.23 -10.76
C THR A 76 -5.21 -11.01 -9.91
N VAL A 77 -6.06 -9.97 -9.98
CA VAL A 77 -5.96 -8.79 -9.10
C VAL A 77 -6.27 -9.17 -7.65
N SER A 78 -7.18 -10.12 -7.42
CA SER A 78 -7.56 -10.60 -6.08
C SER A 78 -6.45 -11.37 -5.38
N GLU A 79 -5.69 -12.21 -6.09
CA GLU A 79 -4.47 -12.84 -5.56
C GLU A 79 -3.39 -11.79 -5.31
N LEU A 80 -3.23 -10.83 -6.23
CA LEU A 80 -2.25 -9.76 -6.07
C LEU A 80 -2.52 -8.93 -4.82
N TYR A 81 -3.78 -8.56 -4.58
CA TYR A 81 -4.20 -7.85 -3.36
C TYR A 81 -3.88 -8.66 -2.08
N LYS A 82 -4.19 -9.96 -2.07
CA LYS A 82 -3.85 -10.86 -0.94
C LYS A 82 -2.35 -10.93 -0.71
N VAL A 83 -1.55 -11.18 -1.75
CA VAL A 83 -0.08 -11.23 -1.65
C VAL A 83 0.50 -9.87 -1.25
N TRP A 84 -0.14 -8.76 -1.63
CA TRP A 84 0.36 -7.42 -1.28
C TRP A 84 0.26 -7.12 0.22
N TYR A 85 -0.91 -7.35 0.82
CA TYR A 85 -1.19 -6.95 2.21
C TYR A 85 -1.12 -8.10 3.22
N THR A 86 -1.49 -9.33 2.83
CA THR A 86 -1.54 -10.51 3.71
C THR A 86 -0.39 -11.49 3.44
N GLY A 87 0.15 -11.52 2.22
CA GLY A 87 1.09 -12.55 1.78
C GLY A 87 0.40 -13.87 1.41
N SER A 88 1.15 -14.96 1.48
CA SER A 88 0.69 -16.34 1.31
C SER A 88 1.55 -17.30 2.16
N ALA A 89 1.15 -18.57 2.26
CA ALA A 89 1.89 -19.57 3.06
C ALA A 89 3.35 -19.81 2.58
N ALA A 90 3.72 -19.35 1.38
CA ALA A 90 5.05 -19.49 0.81
C ALA A 90 5.74 -18.14 0.49
N PHE A 91 5.11 -17.01 0.79
CA PHE A 91 5.66 -15.69 0.50
C PHE A 91 5.10 -14.62 1.46
N PRO A 92 5.94 -13.83 2.17
CA PRO A 92 5.46 -12.78 3.08
C PRO A 92 4.71 -11.66 2.34
N SER A 93 4.01 -10.78 3.06
CA SER A 93 3.31 -9.66 2.39
C SER A 93 4.32 -8.70 1.76
N ILE A 94 4.00 -8.16 0.58
CA ILE A 94 4.87 -7.20 -0.11
C ILE A 94 5.09 -5.94 0.75
N VAL A 95 4.07 -5.52 1.50
CA VAL A 95 4.20 -4.44 2.50
C VAL A 95 5.28 -4.77 3.55
N SER A 96 5.27 -5.98 4.14
CA SER A 96 6.30 -6.35 5.12
C SER A 96 7.71 -6.45 4.52
N LEU A 97 7.85 -6.83 3.25
CA LEU A 97 9.15 -6.83 2.56
C LEU A 97 9.66 -5.42 2.31
N ASP A 98 8.79 -4.49 1.94
CA ASP A 98 9.12 -3.08 1.75
C ASP A 98 9.48 -2.40 3.08
N GLU A 99 8.82 -2.77 4.19
CA GLU A 99 9.12 -2.32 5.56
C GLU A 99 10.47 -2.87 6.08
N HIS A 100 10.76 -4.16 5.85
CA HIS A 100 11.98 -4.80 6.35
C HIS A 100 13.24 -4.55 5.49
N TYR A 101 13.10 -4.41 4.17
CA TYR A 101 14.23 -4.40 3.23
C TYR A 101 14.24 -3.22 2.24
N GLY A 102 13.27 -2.30 2.32
CA GLY A 102 13.21 -1.12 1.47
C GLY A 102 13.09 -1.47 -0.02
N ASP A 103 14.06 -1.02 -0.85
CA ASP A 103 14.11 -1.36 -2.27
C ASP A 103 15.10 -2.47 -2.63
N ALA A 104 15.93 -2.92 -1.69
CA ALA A 104 17.02 -3.88 -1.94
C ALA A 104 16.50 -5.25 -2.40
N TRP A 105 15.43 -5.75 -1.75
CA TRP A 105 14.82 -7.04 -2.06
C TRP A 105 14.21 -7.10 -3.47
N ARG A 106 13.70 -5.96 -3.96
CA ARG A 106 13.06 -5.83 -5.28
C ARG A 106 14.02 -5.37 -6.36
N SER A 107 15.34 -5.36 -6.11
CA SER A 107 16.39 -4.91 -7.04
C SER A 107 16.34 -5.59 -8.41
N GLY A 108 16.23 -6.92 -8.46
CA GLY A 108 16.04 -7.69 -9.70
C GLY A 108 14.63 -7.62 -10.30
N ASP A 109 13.66 -7.07 -9.56
CA ASP A 109 12.22 -7.17 -9.84
C ASP A 109 11.51 -5.82 -10.05
N ARG A 110 12.27 -4.72 -10.10
CA ARG A 110 11.76 -3.33 -10.14
C ARG A 110 10.63 -3.10 -11.15
N GLN A 111 10.74 -3.65 -12.36
CA GLN A 111 9.70 -3.52 -13.38
C GLN A 111 8.42 -4.32 -13.04
N TYR A 112 8.57 -5.57 -12.57
CA TYR A 112 7.46 -6.46 -12.24
C TYR A 112 6.69 -5.98 -11.00
N TYR A 113 7.42 -5.46 -10.01
CA TYR A 113 6.89 -4.72 -8.86
C TYR A 113 6.14 -3.46 -9.31
N SER A 114 6.73 -2.62 -10.18
CA SER A 114 6.11 -1.36 -10.63
C SER A 114 4.80 -1.58 -11.38
N VAL A 115 4.73 -2.58 -12.25
CA VAL A 115 3.49 -2.98 -12.95
C VAL A 115 2.37 -3.31 -11.95
N ARG A 116 2.71 -3.99 -10.86
CA ARG A 116 1.78 -4.43 -9.80
C ARG A 116 1.37 -3.32 -8.84
N LEU A 117 2.31 -2.43 -8.48
CA LEU A 117 2.03 -1.26 -7.66
C LEU A 117 0.98 -0.34 -8.30
N GLN A 118 0.97 -0.18 -9.62
CA GLN A 118 -0.07 0.62 -10.30
C GLN A 118 -1.46 -0.02 -10.18
N ILE A 119 -1.56 -1.35 -10.23
CA ILE A 119 -2.83 -2.07 -10.04
C ILE A 119 -3.33 -1.90 -8.60
N ILE A 120 -2.45 -2.01 -7.61
CA ILE A 120 -2.80 -1.82 -6.19
C ILE A 120 -3.20 -0.37 -5.90
N LYS A 121 -2.53 0.62 -6.49
CA LYS A 121 -2.96 2.03 -6.43
C LYS A 121 -4.34 2.25 -7.03
N GLU A 122 -4.69 1.55 -8.11
CA GLU A 122 -6.03 1.62 -8.68
C GLU A 122 -7.09 0.92 -7.82
N VAL A 123 -6.78 -0.23 -7.19
CA VAL A 123 -7.64 -0.86 -6.18
C VAL A 123 -7.93 0.11 -5.04
N ASP A 124 -6.90 0.80 -4.52
CA ASP A 124 -7.04 1.81 -3.46
C ASP A 124 -7.88 3.02 -3.93
N ARG A 125 -7.67 3.49 -5.16
CA ARG A 125 -8.46 4.57 -5.78
C ARG A 125 -9.92 4.18 -5.95
N LEU A 126 -10.21 2.97 -6.41
CA LEU A 126 -11.57 2.46 -6.61
C LEU A 126 -12.29 2.22 -5.27
N ALA A 127 -11.59 1.71 -4.26
CA ALA A 127 -12.12 1.54 -2.91
C ALA A 127 -12.57 2.89 -2.33
N ALA A 128 -11.71 3.91 -2.41
CA ALA A 128 -12.02 5.26 -1.96
C ALA A 128 -13.14 5.92 -2.80
N ALA A 129 -13.08 5.83 -4.13
CA ALA A 129 -14.03 6.49 -5.03
C ALA A 129 -15.44 5.87 -5.01
N ARG A 130 -15.57 4.59 -4.63
CA ARG A 130 -16.87 3.89 -4.51
C ARG A 130 -17.32 3.66 -3.06
N ASN A 131 -16.51 4.03 -2.07
CA ASN A 131 -16.71 3.76 -0.65
C ASN A 131 -16.98 2.27 -0.34
N ILE A 132 -16.11 1.40 -0.85
CA ILE A 132 -16.15 -0.07 -0.69
C ILE A 132 -14.84 -0.60 -0.08
N SER A 133 -14.80 -1.86 0.35
CA SER A 133 -13.55 -2.44 0.84
C SER A 133 -12.54 -2.60 -0.31
N LYS A 134 -11.25 -2.57 0.03
CA LYS A 134 -10.16 -2.83 -0.94
C LYS A 134 -10.25 -4.25 -1.54
N GLY A 135 -10.79 -5.22 -0.81
CA GLY A 135 -11.04 -6.57 -1.31
C GLY A 135 -12.10 -6.60 -2.40
N ASP A 136 -13.19 -5.84 -2.21
CA ASP A 136 -14.27 -5.73 -3.20
C ASP A 136 -13.82 -4.94 -4.43
N ALA A 137 -13.04 -3.86 -4.24
CA ALA A 137 -12.40 -3.13 -5.33
C ALA A 137 -11.45 -4.02 -6.15
N ALA A 138 -10.69 -4.91 -5.51
CA ALA A 138 -9.85 -5.89 -6.21
C ALA A 138 -10.67 -6.92 -7.00
N LEU A 139 -11.80 -7.39 -6.45
CA LEU A 139 -12.72 -8.32 -7.13
C LEU A 139 -13.40 -7.68 -8.34
N LEU A 140 -13.84 -6.41 -8.23
CA LEU A 140 -14.42 -5.63 -9.32
C LEU A 140 -13.40 -5.36 -10.43
N LEU A 141 -12.16 -4.97 -10.07
CA LEU A 141 -11.10 -4.71 -11.05
C LEU A 141 -10.62 -6.00 -11.75
N ASP A 142 -10.64 -7.15 -11.06
CA ASP A 142 -10.45 -8.45 -11.74
C ASP A 142 -11.64 -8.80 -12.64
N GLY A 143 -12.87 -8.39 -12.29
CA GLY A 143 -14.06 -8.53 -13.13
C GLY A 143 -13.88 -7.87 -14.49
N GLU A 144 -13.64 -6.56 -14.49
CA GLU A 144 -13.38 -5.78 -15.71
C GLU A 144 -12.21 -6.37 -16.52
N ARG A 145 -11.13 -6.78 -15.83
CA ARG A 145 -9.97 -7.43 -16.46
C ARG A 145 -10.36 -8.74 -17.17
N ARG A 146 -11.22 -9.58 -16.57
CA ARG A 146 -11.69 -10.83 -17.18
C ARG A 146 -12.63 -10.57 -18.36
N GLU A 147 -13.56 -9.64 -18.23
CA GLU A 147 -14.52 -9.24 -19.28
C GLU A 147 -13.80 -8.72 -20.54
N LYS A 148 -12.71 -7.96 -20.36
CA LYS A 148 -11.89 -7.44 -21.45
C LYS A 148 -10.74 -8.38 -21.87
N HIS A 149 -10.70 -9.60 -21.31
CA HIS A 149 -9.66 -10.62 -21.53
C HIS A 149 -8.20 -10.12 -21.33
N TRP A 150 -8.00 -9.16 -20.41
CA TRP A 150 -6.71 -8.52 -20.20
C TRP A 150 -5.76 -9.31 -19.29
N THR A 151 -4.47 -9.29 -19.63
CA THR A 151 -3.41 -9.66 -18.68
C THR A 151 -3.22 -8.55 -17.64
N LEU A 152 -2.61 -8.87 -16.49
CA LEU A 152 -2.26 -7.84 -15.48
C LEU A 152 -1.36 -6.73 -16.06
N ASN A 153 -0.51 -7.03 -17.05
CA ASN A 153 0.32 -6.01 -17.70
C ASN A 153 -0.50 -5.10 -18.63
N MET A 154 -1.48 -5.66 -19.36
CA MET A 154 -2.42 -4.85 -20.17
C MET A 154 -3.26 -3.94 -19.27
N LEU A 155 -3.82 -4.47 -18.19
CA LEU A 155 -4.55 -3.71 -17.18
C LEU A 155 -3.69 -2.55 -16.61
N SER A 156 -2.45 -2.85 -16.21
CA SER A 156 -1.50 -1.85 -15.70
C SER A 156 -1.11 -0.78 -16.72
N ASN A 157 -1.18 -1.09 -18.02
CA ASN A 157 -0.97 -0.12 -19.09
C ASN A 157 -2.23 0.71 -19.35
N GLU A 158 -3.42 0.12 -19.24
CA GLU A 158 -4.69 0.85 -19.36
C GLU A 158 -4.85 1.89 -18.25
N ILE A 159 -4.62 1.49 -16.99
CA ILE A 159 -4.64 2.36 -15.79
C ILE A 159 -3.68 3.56 -15.94
N ARG A 160 -2.62 3.42 -16.75
CA ARG A 160 -1.63 4.47 -17.02
C ARG A 160 -1.99 5.39 -18.19
N LYS A 161 -3.03 5.10 -18.97
CA LYS A 161 -3.58 6.07 -19.91
C LYS A 161 -4.31 7.16 -19.12
N PRO A 162 -4.12 8.46 -19.40
CA PRO A 162 -5.06 9.46 -18.92
C PRO A 162 -6.45 9.13 -19.52
N ASN A 163 -7.50 9.17 -18.70
CA ASN A 163 -8.86 8.88 -19.17
C ASN A 163 -9.22 9.80 -20.34
N GLN A 164 -9.33 9.24 -21.54
CA GLN A 164 -9.92 9.95 -22.67
C GLN A 164 -11.41 10.13 -22.36
N THR A 165 -11.76 11.39 -22.11
CA THR A 165 -13.06 11.86 -21.60
C THR A 165 -13.71 12.73 -22.67
#